data_AF-A0AAW4S783-F1
#
_entry.id   AF-A0AAW4S783-F1
#
_cell.length_a   1.000
_cell.length_b   1.000
_cell.length_c   1.000
_cell.angle_alpha   90.00
_cell.angle_beta   90.00
_cell.angle_gamma   90.00
#
_symmetry.space_group_name_H-M   'P 1'
#
loop_
_entity.id
_entity.type
_entity.pdbx_description
1 polymer ?
#
loop_
_entity_poly.entity_id
_entity_poly.type
_entity_poly.pdbx_seq_one_letter_code
_entity_poly.pdbx_strand_id
1 'polypeptide(L)'
;MNRSCKLFCWIVLIAPIAAGQAQETGHGAVHRKHPPQDQALHEKFYSTWHMPDNPSLSCCNSADCYPTDIKYIDGQIYARRREDGRYILIPPQKVERNRDNPDGRNHLCAPPPALSPLDSVYCFALGGAT
;
A
#
# COMPACT_ATOMS: atom_id res chain seq x y z
N MET A 1 26.13 -55.06 -56.06
CA MET A 1 25.64 -53.94 -56.89
C MET A 1 24.94 -52.97 -55.95
N ASN A 2 25.66 -52.13 -55.20
CA ASN A 2 26.25 -50.85 -55.60
C ASN A 2 25.18 -49.86 -56.08
N ARG A 3 24.88 -48.84 -55.25
CA ARG A 3 25.07 -47.41 -55.60
C ARG A 3 24.70 -46.47 -54.43
N SER A 4 25.74 -45.78 -53.95
CA SER A 4 25.72 -44.65 -53.02
C SER A 4 25.15 -43.37 -53.64
N CYS A 5 24.59 -42.47 -52.81
CA CYS A 5 24.50 -41.00 -52.95
C CYS A 5 23.45 -40.50 -51.93
N LYS A 6 23.57 -39.48 -51.09
CA LYS A 6 24.49 -38.34 -50.96
C LYS A 6 24.42 -37.85 -49.51
N LEU A 7 25.53 -37.29 -49.04
CA LEU A 7 25.62 -36.43 -47.86
C LEU A 7 24.51 -35.37 -47.83
N PHE A 8 23.93 -35.11 -46.65
CA PHE A 8 23.52 -33.75 -46.28
C PHE A 8 23.88 -33.46 -44.81
N CYS A 9 24.78 -32.48 -44.70
CA CYS A 9 25.12 -31.59 -43.60
C CYS A 9 24.62 -31.87 -42.17
N TRP A 10 25.61 -32.04 -41.30
CA TRP A 10 25.63 -31.56 -39.92
C TRP A 10 25.14 -30.11 -39.76
N ILE A 11 24.79 -29.84 -38.49
CA ILE A 11 24.79 -28.57 -37.74
C ILE A 11 23.37 -28.20 -37.28
N VAL A 12 22.95 -28.77 -36.15
CA VAL A 12 21.91 -28.14 -35.32
C VAL A 12 22.63 -27.18 -34.38
N LEU A 13 22.33 -25.91 -34.60
CA LEU A 13 22.86 -24.74 -33.93
C LEU A 13 22.68 -24.81 -32.41
N ILE A 14 23.77 -24.41 -31.74
CA ILE A 14 23.92 -24.17 -30.31
C ILE A 14 22.85 -23.15 -29.86
N ALA A 15 21.96 -23.56 -28.96
CA ALA A 15 21.09 -22.62 -28.25
C ALA A 15 21.94 -21.87 -27.20
N PRO A 16 21.99 -20.52 -27.22
CA PRO A 16 22.55 -19.79 -26.10
C PRO A 16 21.57 -19.89 -24.93
N ILE A 17 22.05 -20.40 -23.79
CA ILE A 17 21.34 -20.26 -22.52
C ILE A 17 21.30 -18.75 -22.25
N ALA A 18 20.13 -18.15 -22.47
CA ALA A 18 19.88 -16.77 -22.12
C ALA A 18 20.20 -16.60 -20.64
N ALA A 19 21.13 -15.69 -20.34
CA ALA A 19 21.49 -15.30 -19.00
C ALA A 19 20.22 -15.03 -18.18
N GLY A 20 20.06 -15.78 -17.08
CA GLY A 20 19.05 -15.47 -16.09
C GLY A 20 19.31 -14.06 -15.58
N GLN A 21 18.49 -13.11 -16.03
CA GLN A 21 18.44 -11.79 -15.43
C GLN A 21 17.85 -12.00 -14.03
N ALA A 22 18.73 -11.98 -13.03
CA ALA A 22 18.32 -11.69 -11.67
C ALA A 22 17.62 -10.33 -11.70
N GLN A 23 16.29 -10.33 -11.77
CA GLN A 23 15.50 -9.14 -11.54
C GLN A 23 15.65 -8.81 -10.05
N GLU A 24 16.64 -7.99 -9.74
CA GLU A 24 16.63 -7.18 -8.53
C GLU A 24 15.36 -6.34 -8.59
N THR A 25 14.31 -6.81 -7.93
CA THR A 25 13.09 -6.05 -7.69
C THR A 25 13.40 -4.98 -6.66
N GLY A 26 14.16 -3.97 -7.06
CA GLY A 26 14.22 -2.68 -6.42
C GLY A 26 12.87 -2.00 -6.63
N HIS A 27 11.91 -2.32 -5.76
CA HIS A 27 10.64 -1.62 -5.70
C HIS A 27 10.90 -0.21 -5.17
N GLY A 28 11.21 0.68 -6.11
CA GLY A 28 11.28 2.12 -5.88
C GLY A 28 10.02 2.56 -5.14
N ALA A 29 10.21 3.41 -4.14
CA ALA A 29 9.14 4.16 -3.52
C ALA A 29 8.49 5.03 -4.61
N VAL A 30 7.48 4.48 -5.30
CA VAL A 30 6.55 5.26 -6.09
C VAL A 30 6.02 6.31 -5.14
N HIS A 31 6.32 7.59 -5.40
CA HIS A 31 5.70 8.69 -4.68
C HIS A 31 4.19 8.47 -4.76
N ARG A 32 3.60 8.02 -3.66
CA ARG A 32 2.19 7.68 -3.54
C ARG A 32 1.41 8.99 -3.51
N LYS A 33 1.27 9.62 -4.67
CA LYS A 33 0.55 10.88 -4.79
C LYS A 33 -0.93 10.61 -4.65
N HIS A 34 -1.57 11.37 -3.78
CA HIS A 34 -3.02 11.41 -3.70
C HIS A 34 -3.62 11.87 -5.03
N PRO A 35 -4.86 11.45 -5.36
CA PRO A 35 -5.63 12.07 -6.43
C PRO A 35 -5.67 13.60 -6.25
N PRO A 36 -5.65 14.40 -7.33
CA PRO A 36 -5.59 15.86 -7.22
C PRO A 36 -6.68 16.48 -6.32
N GLN A 37 -7.89 15.88 -6.30
CA GLN A 37 -8.99 16.31 -5.44
C GLN A 37 -8.70 16.17 -3.94
N ASP A 38 -7.84 15.24 -3.56
CA ASP A 38 -7.51 14.95 -2.16
C ASP A 38 -6.35 15.83 -1.66
N GLN A 39 -5.58 16.47 -2.57
CA GLN A 39 -4.40 17.27 -2.24
C GLN A 39 -4.73 18.50 -1.38
N ALA A 40 -5.79 19.24 -1.70
CA ALA A 40 -6.16 20.44 -0.96
C ALA A 40 -6.70 20.12 0.46
N LEU A 41 -7.36 18.97 0.60
CA LEU A 41 -7.82 18.45 1.89
C LEU A 41 -6.65 17.91 2.71
N HIS A 42 -5.70 17.26 2.02
CA HIS A 42 -4.44 16.80 2.59
C HIS A 42 -3.67 17.93 3.27
N GLU A 43 -3.45 19.03 2.55
CA GLU A 43 -2.66 20.17 3.03
C GLU A 43 -3.28 20.89 4.23
N LYS A 44 -4.59 20.75 4.48
CA LYS A 44 -5.28 21.44 5.58
C LYS A 44 -5.55 20.52 6.78
N PHE A 45 -6.19 19.38 6.53
CA PHE A 45 -6.65 18.49 7.60
C PHE A 45 -5.56 17.50 8.00
N TYR A 46 -5.04 16.75 7.03
CA TYR A 46 -4.17 15.61 7.27
C TYR A 46 -2.74 16.01 7.64
N SER A 47 -2.23 17.13 7.09
CA SER A 47 -0.91 17.69 7.39
C SER A 47 -0.76 18.20 8.84
N THR A 48 -1.87 18.59 9.47
CA THR A 48 -1.90 19.15 10.84
C THR A 48 -2.42 18.15 11.87
N TRP A 49 -2.78 16.95 11.42
CA TRP A 49 -3.33 15.93 12.27
C TRP A 49 -2.23 15.21 13.05
N HIS A 50 -2.35 15.16 14.37
CA HIS A 50 -1.40 14.53 15.27
C HIS A 50 -2.04 13.33 15.98
N MET A 51 -1.22 12.36 16.38
CA MET A 51 -1.71 11.11 16.96
C MET A 51 -2.56 11.38 18.21
N PRO A 52 -3.80 10.88 18.31
CA PRO A 52 -4.68 11.18 19.44
C PRO A 52 -4.13 10.74 20.81
N ASP A 53 -3.30 9.70 20.83
CA ASP A 53 -2.63 9.16 22.02
C ASP A 53 -1.22 9.72 22.24
N ASN A 54 -0.62 10.36 21.24
CA ASN A 54 0.65 11.07 21.38
C ASN A 54 0.72 12.29 20.43
N PRO A 55 0.16 13.44 20.83
CA PRO A 55 0.04 14.62 19.97
C PRO A 55 1.37 15.25 19.52
N SER A 56 2.51 14.82 20.06
CA SER A 56 3.83 15.27 19.60
C SER A 56 4.24 14.66 18.25
N LEU A 57 3.52 13.62 17.80
CA LEU A 57 3.80 12.90 16.56
C LEU A 57 2.72 13.20 15.52
N SER A 58 3.13 13.45 14.27
CA SER A 58 2.19 13.58 13.15
C SER A 58 1.50 12.25 12.86
N CYS A 59 0.22 12.31 12.50
CA CYS A 59 -0.54 11.18 11.96
C CYS A 59 -0.14 10.81 10.54
N CYS A 60 0.32 11.79 9.76
CA CYS A 60 0.42 11.66 8.32
C CYS A 60 1.58 12.46 7.73
N ASN A 61 2.17 11.92 6.66
CA ASN A 61 3.19 12.58 5.83
C ASN A 61 2.92 12.45 4.31
N SER A 62 1.64 12.40 3.91
CA SER A 62 1.19 12.21 2.51
C SER A 62 1.45 10.85 1.87
N ALA A 63 2.24 9.96 2.50
CA ALA A 63 2.54 8.64 1.94
C ALA A 63 1.87 7.48 2.70
N ASP A 64 1.48 7.73 3.95
CA ASP A 64 1.01 6.77 4.94
C ASP A 64 -0.50 6.80 5.15
N CYS A 65 -1.19 7.88 4.74
CA CYS A 65 -2.64 7.99 4.87
C CYS A 65 -3.38 7.79 3.54
N TYR A 66 -4.52 7.11 3.59
CA TYR A 66 -5.32 6.79 2.40
C TYR A 66 -6.77 6.45 2.75
N PRO A 67 -7.73 6.66 1.82
CA PRO A 67 -9.10 6.18 1.97
C PRO A 67 -9.15 4.66 2.11
N THR A 68 -10.07 4.15 2.93
CA THR A 68 -10.17 2.71 3.24
C THR A 68 -11.60 2.23 3.44
N ASP A 69 -11.84 0.94 3.17
CA ASP A 69 -13.05 0.24 3.56
C ASP A 69 -12.97 -0.20 5.02
N ILE A 70 -14.11 -0.28 5.71
CA ILE A 70 -14.17 -0.72 7.10
C ILE A 70 -15.15 -1.85 7.33
N LYS A 71 -14.93 -2.59 8.42
CA LYS A 71 -15.86 -3.57 8.98
C LYS A 71 -16.03 -3.30 10.47
N TYR A 72 -17.24 -3.51 10.95
CA TYR A 72 -17.52 -3.61 12.38
C TYR A 72 -17.66 -5.09 12.73
N ILE A 73 -16.82 -5.56 13.64
CA ILE A 73 -16.83 -6.94 14.15
C ILE A 73 -16.77 -6.84 15.66
N ASP A 74 -17.79 -7.36 16.35
CA ASP A 74 -17.89 -7.34 17.82
C ASP A 74 -17.69 -5.95 18.44
N GLY A 75 -18.22 -4.91 17.80
CA GLY A 75 -18.10 -3.52 18.24
C GLY A 75 -16.74 -2.87 17.99
N GLN A 76 -15.80 -3.59 17.37
CA GLN A 76 -14.49 -3.10 16.99
C GLN A 76 -14.44 -2.73 15.51
N ILE A 77 -13.61 -1.73 15.19
CA ILE A 77 -13.41 -1.25 13.83
C ILE A 77 -12.21 -1.97 13.23
N TYR A 78 -12.38 -2.52 12.03
CA TYR A 78 -11.31 -3.04 11.21
C TYR A 78 -11.24 -2.25 9.92
N ALA A 79 -10.04 -1.80 9.53
CA ALA A 79 -9.84 -1.09 8.27
C ALA A 79 -9.03 -1.94 7.29
N ARG A 80 -9.32 -1.80 6.01
CA ARG A 80 -8.62 -2.51 4.94
C ARG A 80 -7.31 -1.81 4.59
N ARG A 81 -6.18 -2.46 4.86
CA ARG A 81 -4.86 -1.99 4.44
C ARG A 81 -4.72 -2.07 2.92
N ARG A 82 -4.25 -1.01 2.28
CA ARG A 82 -4.15 -0.94 0.81
C ARG A 82 -3.09 -1.91 0.24
N GLU A 83 -2.00 -2.14 0.99
CA GLU A 83 -0.84 -2.87 0.50
C GLU A 83 -1.09 -4.37 0.28
N ASP A 84 -1.87 -5.00 1.16
CA ASP A 84 -2.12 -6.44 1.15
C ASP A 84 -3.61 -6.80 1.23
N GLY A 85 -4.49 -5.79 1.29
CA GLY A 85 -5.93 -5.98 1.37
C GLY A 85 -6.43 -6.58 2.69
N ARG A 86 -5.55 -6.77 3.70
CA ARG A 86 -5.92 -7.33 4.99
C ARG A 86 -6.72 -6.32 5.82
N TYR A 87 -7.69 -6.82 6.57
CA TYR A 87 -8.40 -6.04 7.57
C TYR A 87 -7.60 -6.07 8.88
N ILE A 88 -7.13 -4.91 9.32
CA ILE A 88 -6.38 -4.75 10.56
C ILE A 88 -7.25 -4.06 11.61
N LEU A 89 -7.10 -4.48 12.87
CA LEU A 89 -7.83 -3.89 13.99
C LEU A 89 -7.40 -2.45 14.18
N ILE A 90 -8.37 -1.54 14.30
CA ILE A 90 -8.13 -0.15 14.66
C ILE A 90 -8.21 -0.03 16.18
N PRO A 91 -7.09 0.29 16.87
CA PRO A 91 -7.14 0.50 18.31
C PRO A 91 -8.03 1.71 18.64
N PRO A 92 -8.94 1.63 19.62
CA PRO A 92 -9.88 2.71 19.92
C PRO A 92 -9.21 4.05 20.21
N GLN A 93 -8.01 4.06 20.78
CA GLN A 93 -7.23 5.25 21.08
C GLN A 93 -6.62 5.93 19.84
N LYS A 94 -6.64 5.28 18.67
CA LYS A 94 -6.15 5.84 17.41
C LYS A 94 -7.24 6.51 16.58
N VAL A 95 -8.50 6.40 17.01
CA VAL A 95 -9.67 6.97 16.32
C VAL A 95 -9.77 8.46 16.62
N GLU A 96 -9.84 9.29 15.58
CA GLU A 96 -10.14 10.73 15.68
C GLU A 96 -11.56 10.95 16.24
N ARG A 97 -11.69 11.84 17.22
CA ARG A 97 -12.97 12.14 17.90
C ARG A 97 -13.25 13.62 18.07
N ASN A 98 -12.26 14.47 17.83
CA ASN A 98 -12.28 15.90 18.10
C ASN A 98 -12.43 16.74 16.83
N ARG A 99 -12.21 16.15 15.64
CA ARG A 99 -12.27 16.84 14.36
C ARG A 99 -13.18 16.11 13.38
N ASP A 100 -13.97 16.88 12.64
CA ASP A 100 -14.77 16.34 11.55
C ASP A 100 -13.89 16.02 10.35
N ASN A 101 -14.10 14.86 9.75
CA ASN A 101 -13.42 14.44 8.54
C ASN A 101 -14.06 15.11 7.31
N PRO A 102 -13.35 16.03 6.63
CA PRO A 102 -13.95 16.93 5.65
C PRO A 102 -14.37 16.26 4.33
N ASP A 103 -13.94 15.03 4.07
CA ASP A 103 -14.24 14.33 2.82
C ASP A 103 -15.27 13.20 2.95
N GLY A 104 -15.75 12.94 4.16
CA GLY A 104 -16.77 11.93 4.43
C GLY A 104 -16.34 10.47 4.24
N ARG A 105 -15.07 10.18 3.91
CA ARG A 105 -14.57 8.82 3.68
C ARG A 105 -13.68 8.36 4.83
N ASN A 106 -13.71 7.08 5.18
CA ASN A 106 -12.80 6.56 6.20
C ASN A 106 -11.34 6.66 5.73
N HIS A 107 -10.44 7.05 6.63
CA HIS A 107 -9.01 7.15 6.35
C HIS A 107 -8.18 6.37 7.36
N LEU A 108 -7.25 5.56 6.84
CA LEU A 108 -6.26 4.85 7.63
C LEU A 108 -4.89 5.48 7.38
N CYS A 109 -4.23 5.92 8.44
CA CYS A 109 -2.82 6.27 8.40
C CYS A 109 -2.00 5.18 9.10
N ALA A 110 -1.17 4.47 8.33
CA ALA A 110 -0.39 3.33 8.81
C ALA A 110 0.92 3.16 8.01
N PRO A 111 1.99 2.66 8.64
CA PRO A 111 3.20 2.31 7.92
C PRO A 111 2.96 1.14 6.95
N PRO A 112 3.73 1.05 5.86
CA PRO A 112 3.76 -0.14 5.02
C PRO A 112 4.05 -1.41 5.84
N PRO A 113 3.52 -2.58 5.46
CA PRO A 113 3.74 -3.84 6.19
C PRO A 113 5.22 -4.17 6.42
N ALA A 114 6.08 -3.83 5.45
CA ALA A 114 7.52 -4.06 5.54
C ALA A 114 8.21 -3.22 6.65
N LEU A 115 7.60 -2.11 7.07
CA LEU A 115 8.11 -1.22 8.13
C LEU A 115 7.42 -1.45 9.48
N SER A 116 6.28 -2.14 9.51
CA SER A 116 5.65 -2.57 10.76
C SER A 116 4.99 -3.95 10.59
N PRO A 117 5.65 -5.03 11.06
CA PRO A 117 5.06 -6.36 11.03
C PRO A 117 3.89 -6.53 12.02
N LEU A 118 3.68 -5.57 12.92
CA LEU A 118 2.66 -5.63 13.99
C LEU A 118 1.34 -4.93 13.61
N ASP A 119 1.11 -4.66 12.32
CA ASP A 119 -0.11 -4.01 11.85
C ASP A 119 -0.40 -2.68 12.58
N SER A 120 0.65 -1.88 12.83
CA SER A 120 0.52 -0.62 13.57
C SER A 120 -0.41 0.37 12.87
N VAL A 121 -1.17 1.12 13.67
CA VAL A 121 -2.01 2.23 13.23
C VAL A 121 -1.48 3.50 13.85
N TYR A 122 -1.24 4.53 13.05
CA TYR A 122 -0.91 5.85 13.57
C TYR A 122 -2.18 6.58 13.96
N CYS A 123 -3.12 6.70 13.02
CA CYS A 123 -4.39 7.37 13.21
C CYS A 123 -5.47 6.80 12.29
N PHE A 124 -6.72 6.98 12.69
CA PHE A 124 -7.88 6.55 11.92
C PHE A 124 -9.01 7.57 12.02
N ALA A 125 -9.53 8.02 10.88
CA ALA A 125 -10.64 8.96 10.80
C ALA A 125 -11.85 8.26 10.19
N LEU A 126 -12.99 8.33 10.87
CA LEU A 126 -14.25 7.86 10.31
C LEU A 126 -14.77 8.85 9.27
N GLY A 127 -15.36 8.30 8.22
CA GLY A 127 -16.20 9.08 7.33
C GLY A 127 -17.54 9.35 8.00
N GLY A 128 -18.01 10.60 7.96
CA GLY A 128 -19.37 10.93 8.35
C GLY A 128 -20.34 10.37 7.30
N ALA A 129 -21.06 9.31 7.63
CA ALA A 129 -22.29 8.98 6.93
C ALA A 129 -23.34 10.02 7.35
N THR A 130 -23.53 11.05 6.54
CA THR A 130 -24.73 11.89 6.59
C THR A 130 -25.87 11.20 5.88
#